data_AF-A0A849Z1A4-F1
#
_entry.id   AF-A0A849Z1A4-F1
#
_cell.length_a   1.000
_cell.length_b   1.000
_cell.length_c   1.000
_cell.angle_alpha   90.00
_cell.angle_beta   90.00
_cell.angle_gamma   90.00
#
_symmetry.space_group_name_H-M   'P 1'
#
loop_
_entity.id
_entity.type
_entity.pdbx_description
1 polymer ?
#
loop_
_entity_poly.entity_id
_entity_poly.type
_entity_poly.pdbx_seq_one_letter_code
_entity_poly.pdbx_strand_id
1 'polypeptide(L)' 'MLRRSMLGVPMGLAMGGCLATRGASVPTGQVAPAFSLVSHDGQTVTLDSLLTRGPAVLVFYRGYW' A
#
# COMPACT_ATOMS: atom_id res chain seq x y z
N MET A 1 -28.26 35.64 -39.28
CA MET A 1 -28.36 34.72 -38.12
C MET A 1 -27.04 33.95 -38.01
N LEU A 2 -26.11 34.43 -37.19
CA LEU A 2 -24.72 33.96 -37.11
C LEU A 2 -24.61 32.82 -36.09
N ARG A 3 -24.27 31.61 -36.57
CA ARG A 3 -24.12 30.40 -35.72
C ARG A 3 -22.84 30.49 -34.90
N ARG A 4 -23.00 30.17 -33.62
CA ARG A 4 -22.06 30.32 -32.49
C ARG A 4 -20.72 29.62 -32.74
N SER A 5 -19.64 30.38 -32.53
CA SER A 5 -18.31 29.88 -32.19
C SER A 5 -18.38 28.91 -31.03
N MET A 6 -17.82 27.71 -31.19
CA MET A 6 -17.48 26.82 -30.08
C MET A 6 -15.96 26.79 -29.97
N LEU A 7 -15.46 27.48 -28.95
CA LEU A 7 -14.08 27.37 -28.47
C LEU A 7 -13.76 25.90 -28.24
N GLY A 8 -12.62 25.45 -28.80
CA GLY A 8 -12.04 24.15 -28.51
C GLY A 8 -11.71 24.02 -27.03
N VAL A 9 -12.13 22.89 -26.44
CA VAL A 9 -11.76 22.48 -25.09
C VAL A 9 -10.24 22.18 -25.08
N PRO A 10 -9.42 22.81 -24.23
CA PRO A 10 -8.05 22.35 -24.06
C PRO A 10 -8.10 20.99 -23.35
N MET A 11 -7.69 19.96 -24.09
CA MET A 11 -7.43 18.61 -23.62
C MET A 11 -6.42 18.68 -22.46
N GLY A 12 -6.91 18.62 -21.23
CA GLY A 12 -6.09 18.62 -20.03
C GLY A 12 -5.14 17.43 -20.03
N LEU A 13 -3.84 17.70 -19.89
CA LEU A 13 -2.83 16.71 -19.55
C LEU A 13 -3.26 16.02 -18.25
N ALA A 14 -3.66 14.75 -18.35
CA ALA A 14 -3.76 13.90 -17.18
C ALA A 14 -2.34 13.73 -16.62
N MET A 15 -2.04 14.44 -15.53
CA MET A 15 -0.88 14.11 -14.71
C MET A 15 -1.11 12.71 -14.15
N GLY A 16 -0.41 11.72 -14.71
CA GLY A 16 -0.31 10.40 -14.13
C GLY A 16 0.34 10.52 -12.76
N GLY A 17 -0.47 10.57 -11.71
CA GLY A 17 0.02 10.58 -10.34
C GLY A 17 0.75 9.27 -10.05
N CYS A 18 2.04 9.36 -9.73
CA CYS A 18 2.75 8.25 -9.11
C CYS A 18 2.01 7.85 -7.83
N LEU A 19 1.68 6.56 -7.72
CA LEU A 19 1.05 6.03 -6.51
C LEU A 19 1.98 6.30 -5.32
N ALA A 20 1.55 7.18 -4.41
CA ALA A 20 2.25 7.44 -3.17
C ALA A 20 1.90 6.35 -2.15
N THR A 21 2.91 5.76 -1.50
CA THR A 21 2.69 4.92 -0.32
C THR A 21 2.34 5.79 0.88
N ARG A 22 1.44 5.33 1.75
CA ARG A 22 1.23 5.98 3.04
C ARG A 22 2.33 5.55 4.01
N GLY A 23 3.02 6.52 4.61
CA GLY A 23 4.03 6.29 5.65
C GLY A 23 5.46 6.16 5.13
N ALA A 24 6.40 6.10 6.08
CA ALA A 24 7.82 5.97 5.80
C ALA A 24 8.21 4.51 5.49
N SER A 25 9.21 4.33 4.64
CA SER A 25 9.86 3.04 4.41
C SER A 25 10.75 2.64 5.60
N VAL A 26 10.83 1.35 5.89
CA VAL A 26 11.73 0.81 6.93
C VAL A 26 13.08 0.44 6.29
N PRO A 27 14.21 1.06 6.69
CA PRO A 27 15.53 0.70 6.20
C PRO A 27 15.99 -0.67 6.72
N THR A 28 16.90 -1.32 5.98
CA THR A 28 17.54 -2.56 6.43
C THR A 28 18.35 -2.35 7.71
N GLY A 29 18.32 -3.33 8.62
CA GLY A 29 19.02 -3.27 9.90
C GLY A 29 18.26 -2.52 11.00
N GLN A 30 17.16 -1.83 10.67
CA GLN A 30 16.24 -1.34 11.69
C GLN A 30 15.36 -2.47 12.23
N VAL A 31 14.87 -2.27 13.46
CA VAL A 31 13.87 -3.14 14.08
C VAL A 31 12.60 -3.12 13.22
N ALA A 32 12.09 -4.31 12.88
CA ALA A 32 10.85 -4.43 12.13
C ALA A 32 9.66 -3.87 12.95
N PRO A 33 8.72 -3.12 12.33
CA PRO A 33 7.55 -2.61 13.03
C PRO A 33 6.71 -3.73 13.64
N ALA A 34 6.21 -3.50 14.85
CA ALA A 34 5.28 -4.43 15.48
C ALA A 34 3.97 -4.53 14.67
N PHE A 35 3.43 -5.75 14.61
CA PHE A 35 2.09 -5.99 14.08
C PHE A 35 1.33 -6.97 14.98
N SER A 36 0.00 -6.91 14.86
CA SER A 36 -0.94 -7.86 15.42
C SER A 36 -2.00 -8.12 14.35
N LEU A 37 -2.09 -9.34 13.85
CA LEU A 37 -2.96 -9.74 12.75
C LEU A 37 -3.75 -10.98 13.13
N VAL A 38 -4.98 -11.06 12.65
CA VAL A 38 -5.79 -12.29 12.76
C VAL A 38 -5.36 -13.24 11.65
N SER A 39 -4.98 -14.45 12.02
CA SER A 39 -4.66 -15.56 11.11
C SER A 39 -5.94 -16.14 10.50
N HIS A 40 -5.78 -16.94 9.44
CA HIS A 40 -6.86 -17.63 8.73
C HIS A 40 -7.75 -18.53 9.61
N ASP A 41 -7.23 -19.00 10.74
CA ASP A 41 -7.92 -19.79 11.76
C ASP A 41 -8.55 -18.94 12.89
N GLY A 42 -8.53 -17.62 12.74
CA GLY A 42 -9.08 -16.67 13.71
C GLY A 42 -8.17 -16.36 14.90
N GLN A 43 -6.97 -16.95 14.97
CA GLN A 43 -6.03 -16.69 16.07
C GLN A 43 -5.24 -15.40 15.82
N THR A 44 -4.99 -14.63 16.89
CA THR A 44 -4.14 -13.44 16.80
C THR A 44 -2.67 -13.83 16.78
N VAL A 45 -1.93 -13.34 15.78
CA VAL A 45 -0.49 -13.52 15.63
C VAL A 45 0.20 -12.17 15.74
N THR A 46 1.23 -12.10 16.58
CA THR A 46 2.09 -10.91 16.72
C THR A 46 3.51 -11.19 16.24
N LEU A 47 4.24 -10.14 15.83
CA LEU A 47 5.65 -10.27 15.47
C LEU A 47 6.46 -10.89 16.62
N ASP A 48 6.25 -10.41 17.85
CA ASP A 48 6.94 -10.91 19.04
C ASP A 48 6.74 -12.43 19.23
N SER A 49 5.49 -12.91 19.11
CA SER A 49 5.16 -14.34 19.22
C SER A 49 5.78 -15.21 18.12
N LEU A 50 6.15 -14.63 16.97
CA LEU A 50 6.85 -15.34 15.91
C LEU A 50 8.35 -15.40 16.22
N LEU A 51 8.92 -14.29 16.70
CA LEU A 51 10.35 -14.19 17.02
C LEU A 51 10.77 -15.08 18.20
N THR A 52 9.87 -15.35 19.15
CA THR A 52 10.14 -16.34 20.23
C THR A 52 10.37 -17.75 19.70
N ARG A 53 9.88 -18.07 18.50
CA ARG A 53 10.06 -19.38 17.85
C ARG A 53 11.27 -19.43 16.90
N GLY A 54 11.88 -18.27 16.61
CA GLY A 54 13.03 -18.14 15.71
C GLY A 54 12.86 -17.01 14.68
N PRO A 55 13.76 -16.91 13.70
CA PRO A 55 13.68 -15.90 12.66
C PRO A 55 12.36 -15.99 11.86
N ALA A 56 11.76 -14.84 11.59
CA ALA A 56 10.52 -14.74 10.81
C ALA A 56 10.80 -14.19 9.41
N VAL A 57 10.12 -14.76 8.40
CA VAL A 57 10.07 -14.22 7.04
C VAL A 57 8.67 -13.68 6.79
N LEU A 58 8.56 -12.42 6.38
CA LEU A 58 7.28 -11.77 6.07
C LEU A 58 7.10 -11.68 4.56
N VAL A 59 5.95 -12.12 4.07
CA VAL A 59 5.54 -12.02 2.66
C VAL A 59 4.25 -11.23 2.59
N PHE A 60 4.25 -10.13 1.85
CA PHE A 60 3.08 -9.28 1.66
C PHE A 60 2.39 -9.63 0.33
N TYR A 61 1.14 -10.06 0.39
CA TYR A 61 0.31 -10.31 -0.78
C TYR A 61 -0.65 -9.14 -1.03
N ARG A 62 -0.87 -8.81 -2.30
CA ARG A 62 -1.85 -7.80 -2.71
C ARG A 62 -3.20 -8.47 -3.00
N GLY A 63 -3.93 -8.81 -1.94
CA GLY A 63 -5.24 -9.47 -2.02
C GLY A 63 -5.21 -10.95 -1.69
N TYR A 64 -6.40 -11.54 -1.62
CA TYR A 64 -6.65 -12.97 -1.39
C TYR A 64 -7.21 -13.58 -2.68
N TRP A 65 -6.85 -14.82 -2.99
CA TRP A 65 -7.27 -15.55 -4.20
C TRP A 65 -8.53 -16.37 -3.92
#